data_AF-A0A8T7M513-F1
#
_entry.id   AF-A0A8T7M513-F1
#
_cell.length_a   1.000
_cell.length_b   1.000
_cell.length_c   1.000
_cell.angle_alpha   90.00
_cell.angle_beta   90.00
_cell.angle_gamma   90.00
#
_symmetry.space_group_name_H-M   'P 1'
#
loop_
_entity.id
_entity.type
_entity.pdbx_description
1 polymer ?
#
loop_
_entity_poly.entity_id
_entity_poly.type
_entity_poly.pdbx_seq_one_letter_code
_entity_poly.pdbx_strand_id
1 'polypeptide(L)'
;MTDNKQVEKIYHRAIQLFKEGITGDKLVQESGKVETPIPIVGATLQIEGWFVGITIEKHITGFLQLAANSQLIRYSTFQRRPGSIEGCPSAEFWLDKATITNKVRTLAVAGETLTQPVLSYDRSPSRLAWLVKAVNPEGQVRAIYVTGDYVYVGSDSDDSTIGGSF
;
A
#
# COMPACT_ATOMS: atom_id res chain seq x y z
N MET A 1 -2.58 -2.75 17.21
CA MET A 1 -1.24 -2.13 17.25
C MET A 1 -0.28 -3.08 16.57
N THR A 2 0.45 -2.62 15.55
CA THR A 2 1.46 -3.44 14.89
C THR A 2 2.63 -3.67 15.85
N ASP A 3 3.05 -4.92 16.03
CA ASP A 3 4.21 -5.24 16.88
C ASP A 3 5.48 -4.72 16.22
N ASN A 4 6.20 -3.81 16.91
CA ASN A 4 7.46 -3.24 16.43
C ASN A 4 8.48 -4.33 16.06
N LYS A 5 8.51 -5.47 16.78
CA LYS A 5 9.40 -6.59 16.47
C LYS A 5 9.05 -7.22 15.12
N GLN A 6 7.78 -7.28 14.76
CA GLN A 6 7.34 -7.81 13.48
C GLN A 6 7.73 -6.87 12.33
N VAL A 7 7.57 -5.55 12.52
CA VAL A 7 8.01 -4.55 11.53
C VAL A 7 9.51 -4.68 11.25
N GLU A 8 10.33 -4.75 12.31
CA GLU A 8 11.78 -4.90 12.20
C GLU A 8 12.17 -6.19 11.47
N LYS A 9 11.51 -7.32 11.80
CA LYS A 9 11.74 -8.60 11.13
C LYS A 9 11.44 -8.51 9.63
N ILE A 10 10.33 -7.90 9.25
CA ILE A 10 9.94 -7.72 7.85
C ILE A 10 10.93 -6.81 7.12
N TYR A 11 11.34 -5.73 7.76
CA TYR A 11 12.30 -4.78 7.20
C TYR A 11 13.67 -5.44 6.95
N HIS A 12 14.21 -6.19 7.92
CA HIS A 12 15.46 -6.93 7.74
C HIS A 12 15.35 -7.97 6.63
N ARG A 13 14.22 -8.68 6.54
CA ARG A 13 14.01 -9.64 5.46
C ARG A 13 13.95 -8.96 4.08
N ALA A 14 13.30 -7.81 3.99
CA ALA A 14 13.25 -7.02 2.75
C ALA A 14 14.65 -6.54 2.33
N ILE A 15 15.46 -6.03 3.27
CA ILE A 15 16.86 -5.66 3.00
C ILE A 15 17.68 -6.86 2.51
N GLN A 16 17.52 -8.02 3.13
CA GLN A 16 18.22 -9.23 2.71
C GLN A 16 17.87 -9.61 1.27
N LEU A 17 16.58 -9.70 0.95
CA LEU A 17 16.09 -10.02 -0.40
C LEU A 17 16.58 -9.01 -1.44
N PHE A 18 16.57 -7.72 -1.07
CA PHE A 18 17.11 -6.66 -1.91
C PHE A 18 18.61 -6.88 -2.19
N LYS A 19 19.43 -7.16 -1.17
CA LYS A 19 20.86 -7.45 -1.34
C LYS A 19 21.15 -8.72 -2.15
N GLU A 20 20.25 -9.70 -2.10
CA GLU A 20 20.31 -10.92 -2.90
C GLU A 20 19.97 -10.69 -4.39
N GLY A 21 19.62 -9.46 -4.79
CA GLY A 21 19.40 -9.10 -6.20
C GLY A 21 18.00 -9.43 -6.71
N ILE A 22 17.00 -9.54 -5.82
CA ILE A 22 15.61 -9.87 -6.20
C ILE A 22 15.02 -8.91 -7.23
N THR A 23 15.56 -7.69 -7.34
CA THR A 23 15.09 -6.66 -8.28
C THR A 23 15.46 -6.97 -9.73
N GLY A 24 16.53 -7.73 -9.96
CA GLY A 24 17.06 -8.06 -11.28
C GLY A 24 17.58 -6.85 -12.08
N ASP A 25 17.60 -5.65 -11.50
CA ASP A 25 17.95 -4.40 -12.17
C ASP A 25 19.14 -3.73 -11.48
N LYS A 26 20.21 -3.49 -12.24
CA LYS A 26 21.47 -2.97 -11.70
C LYS A 26 21.33 -1.56 -11.12
N LEU A 27 20.57 -0.67 -11.77
CA LEU A 27 20.35 0.69 -11.27
C LEU A 27 19.60 0.64 -9.94
N VAL A 28 18.56 -0.18 -9.86
CA VAL A 28 17.80 -0.38 -8.62
C VAL A 28 18.68 -1.00 -7.54
N GLN A 29 19.54 -1.96 -7.87
CA GLN A 29 20.43 -2.58 -6.90
C GLN A 29 21.46 -1.61 -6.31
N GLU A 30 21.99 -0.70 -7.14
CA GLU A 30 23.06 0.23 -6.76
C GLU A 30 22.53 1.50 -6.07
N SER A 31 21.35 1.98 -6.48
CA SER A 31 20.81 3.28 -6.03
C SER A 31 19.51 3.16 -5.23
N GLY A 32 18.92 1.97 -5.16
CA GLY A 32 17.63 1.74 -4.51
C GLY A 32 17.71 1.77 -2.99
N LYS A 33 16.66 2.30 -2.38
CA LYS A 33 16.44 2.28 -0.93
C LYS A 33 15.22 1.42 -0.60
N VAL A 34 15.37 0.53 0.38
CA VAL A 34 14.26 -0.24 0.95
C VAL A 34 13.54 0.63 1.98
N GLU A 35 12.23 0.78 1.82
CA GLU A 35 11.41 1.64 2.68
C GLU A 35 10.83 0.89 3.88
N THR A 36 10.23 1.63 4.82
CA THR A 36 9.57 1.05 5.99
C THR A 36 8.39 0.16 5.57
N PRO A 37 8.24 -1.04 6.16
CA PRO A 37 7.11 -1.92 5.85
C PRO A 37 5.77 -1.30 6.22
N ILE A 38 4.81 -1.39 5.30
CA ILE A 38 3.42 -0.97 5.47
C ILE A 38 2.57 -2.23 5.59
N PRO A 39 1.76 -2.39 6.66
CA PRO A 39 0.89 -3.55 6.80
C PRO A 39 -0.19 -3.54 5.72
N ILE A 40 -0.39 -4.69 5.08
CA ILE A 40 -1.52 -4.95 4.20
C ILE A 40 -2.62 -5.59 5.04
N VAL A 41 -3.78 -4.95 5.08
CA VAL A 41 -4.93 -5.37 5.87
C VAL A 41 -5.96 -6.04 4.98
N GLY A 42 -6.41 -7.23 5.38
CA GLY A 42 -7.46 -7.98 4.69
C GLY A 42 -8.87 -7.53 5.03
N ALA A 43 -9.88 -8.23 4.50
CA ALA A 43 -11.29 -7.93 4.72
C ALA A 43 -11.71 -8.03 6.21
N THR A 44 -11.05 -8.92 6.96
CA THR A 44 -11.28 -9.13 8.40
C THR A 44 -10.58 -8.11 9.30
N LEU A 45 -10.00 -7.05 8.71
CA LEU A 45 -9.18 -6.05 9.39
C LEU A 45 -7.91 -6.60 10.06
N GLN A 46 -7.52 -7.83 9.72
CA GLN A 46 -6.27 -8.44 10.17
C GLN A 46 -5.14 -8.17 9.17
N ILE A 47 -3.91 -8.15 9.67
CA ILE A 47 -2.72 -8.04 8.83
C ILE A 47 -2.53 -9.37 8.09
N GLU A 48 -2.61 -9.34 6.77
CA GLU A 48 -2.38 -10.52 5.91
C GLU A 48 -0.99 -10.53 5.31
N GLY A 49 -0.34 -9.37 5.25
CA GLY A 49 1.00 -9.25 4.72
C GLY A 49 1.56 -7.84 4.87
N TRP A 50 2.59 -7.58 4.09
CA TRP A 50 3.38 -6.38 4.16
C TRP A 50 3.77 -5.93 2.77
N PHE A 51 3.63 -4.63 2.55
CA PHE A 51 4.15 -3.93 1.40
C PHE A 51 5.44 -3.23 1.79
N VAL A 52 6.50 -3.44 1.02
CA VAL A 52 7.79 -2.77 1.24
C VAL A 52 8.22 -2.12 -0.06
N GLY A 53 8.15 -0.79 -0.10
CA GLY A 53 8.54 -0.01 -1.28
C GLY A 53 10.06 -0.05 -1.51
N ILE A 54 10.46 0.03 -2.77
CA ILE A 54 11.85 0.27 -3.19
C ILE A 54 11.85 1.59 -3.94
N THR A 55 12.67 2.54 -3.51
CA THR A 55 12.69 3.91 -4.03
C THR A 55 14.05 4.29 -4.61
N ILE A 56 14.05 5.19 -5.58
CA ILE A 56 15.22 5.95 -6.01
C ILE A 56 14.79 7.41 -6.03
N GLU A 57 15.50 8.24 -5.27
CA GLU A 57 15.12 9.64 -5.04
C GLU A 57 13.66 9.75 -4.55
N LYS A 58 12.79 10.44 -5.31
CA LYS A 58 11.38 10.63 -5.00
C LYS A 58 10.45 9.62 -5.68
N HIS A 59 10.98 8.65 -6.43
CA HIS A 59 10.17 7.71 -7.21
C HIS A 59 10.18 6.33 -6.55
N ILE A 60 9.04 5.64 -6.58
CA ILE A 60 8.96 4.23 -6.21
C ILE A 60 9.19 3.39 -7.47
N THR A 61 10.28 2.62 -7.49
CA THR A 61 10.69 1.79 -8.63
C THR A 61 10.02 0.43 -8.62
N GLY A 62 9.60 -0.03 -7.44
CA GLY A 62 8.90 -1.30 -7.26
C GLY A 62 8.55 -1.54 -5.80
N PHE A 63 8.08 -2.74 -5.50
CA PHE A 63 7.80 -3.16 -4.14
C PHE A 63 7.97 -4.67 -3.96
N LEU A 64 8.24 -5.06 -2.71
CA LEU A 64 8.13 -6.42 -2.23
C LEU A 64 6.80 -6.58 -1.49
N GLN A 65 6.07 -7.65 -1.81
CA GLN A 65 4.95 -8.11 -1.00
C GLN A 65 5.41 -9.33 -0.20
N LEU A 66 5.37 -9.22 1.13
CA LEU A 66 5.76 -10.27 2.06
C LEU A 66 4.53 -10.77 2.81
N ALA A 67 4.42 -12.07 3.04
CA ALA A 67 3.42 -12.64 3.93
C ALA A 67 3.71 -12.27 5.39
N ALA A 68 2.72 -12.44 6.28
CA ALA A 68 2.88 -12.17 7.71
C ALA A 68 4.06 -12.91 8.38
N ASN A 69 4.44 -14.08 7.83
CA ASN A 69 5.57 -14.90 8.26
C ASN A 69 6.92 -14.50 7.62
N SER A 70 6.97 -13.38 6.88
CA SER A 70 8.14 -12.85 6.16
C SER A 70 8.54 -13.60 4.89
N GLN A 71 7.74 -14.56 4.41
CA GLN A 71 7.96 -15.17 3.10
C GLN A 71 7.66 -14.18 1.97
N LEU A 72 8.49 -14.17 0.93
CA LEU A 72 8.24 -13.37 -0.27
C LEU A 72 7.05 -13.95 -1.03
N ILE A 73 6.02 -13.14 -1.21
CA ILE A 73 4.89 -13.46 -2.08
C ILE A 73 5.24 -13.07 -3.51
N ARG A 74 5.67 -11.82 -3.71
CA ARG A 74 6.09 -11.32 -5.03
C ARG A 74 6.99 -10.09 -4.91
N TYR A 75 7.76 -9.88 -5.97
CA TYR A 75 8.34 -8.59 -6.33
C TYR A 75 7.57 -8.04 -7.53
N SER A 76 7.29 -6.75 -7.55
CA SER A 76 6.67 -6.05 -8.68
C SER A 76 7.43 -4.76 -8.96
N THR A 77 7.64 -4.45 -10.24
CA THR A 77 8.32 -3.23 -10.68
C THR A 77 7.34 -2.25 -11.34
N PHE A 78 7.57 -0.96 -11.14
CA PHE A 78 6.93 0.13 -11.89
C PHE A 78 7.78 0.60 -13.07
N GLN A 79 9.01 0.11 -13.19
CA GLN A 79 9.89 0.47 -14.31
C GLN A 79 9.32 -0.09 -15.61
N ARG A 80 9.25 0.77 -16.64
CA ARG A 80 8.85 0.36 -17.99
C ARG A 80 9.97 -0.30 -18.78
N ARG A 81 11.23 -0.02 -18.40
CA ARG A 81 12.44 -0.57 -19.00
C ARG A 81 13.55 -0.68 -17.96
N PRO A 82 14.45 -1.67 -18.06
CA PRO A 82 15.60 -1.79 -17.17
C PRO A 82 16.50 -0.54 -17.21
N GLY A 83 17.11 -0.21 -16.08
CA GLY A 83 18.06 0.90 -15.95
C GLY A 83 17.43 2.29 -16.03
N SER A 84 16.11 2.41 -15.93
CA SER A 84 15.40 3.70 -16.01
C SER A 84 14.36 3.83 -14.91
N ILE A 85 14.27 5.02 -14.32
CA ILE A 85 13.18 5.42 -13.40
C ILE A 85 12.12 6.30 -14.07
N GLU A 86 12.33 6.65 -15.34
CA GLU A 86 11.39 7.44 -16.13
C GLU A 86 10.00 6.78 -16.16
N GLY A 87 8.98 7.53 -15.77
CA GLY A 87 7.60 7.05 -15.69
C GLY A 87 7.26 6.23 -14.43
N CYS A 88 8.21 6.02 -13.51
CA CYS A 88 7.90 5.50 -12.18
C CYS A 88 7.06 6.53 -11.42
N PRO A 89 6.05 6.10 -10.62
CA PRO A 89 5.21 7.01 -9.87
C PRO A 89 5.99 7.67 -8.72
N SER A 90 5.49 8.82 -8.25
CA SER A 90 6.00 9.48 -7.05
C SER A 90 5.79 8.56 -5.84
N ALA A 91 6.81 8.41 -5.00
CA ALA A 91 6.78 7.53 -3.84
C ALA A 91 5.74 7.96 -2.80
N GLU A 92 5.50 9.28 -2.66
CA GLU A 92 4.50 9.83 -1.73
C GLU A 92 3.08 9.30 -2.01
N PHE A 93 2.76 8.98 -3.28
CA PHE A 93 1.47 8.43 -3.68
C PHE A 93 1.28 6.94 -3.32
N TRP A 94 2.32 6.31 -2.78
CA TRP A 94 2.27 4.92 -2.32
C TRP A 94 2.64 4.77 -0.86
N LEU A 95 3.47 5.66 -0.31
CA LEU A 95 4.10 5.48 1.00
C LEU A 95 3.63 6.48 2.05
N ASP A 96 3.16 7.67 1.65
CA ASP A 96 2.80 8.73 2.60
C ASP A 96 1.29 8.79 2.85
N LYS A 97 0.88 8.37 4.04
CA LYS A 97 -0.52 8.40 4.48
C LYS A 97 -1.12 9.82 4.44
N ALA A 98 -0.35 10.87 4.72
CA ALA A 98 -0.88 12.23 4.71
C ALA A 98 -1.26 12.65 3.28
N THR A 99 -0.40 12.36 2.31
CA THR A 99 -0.70 12.54 0.89
C THR A 99 -1.93 11.74 0.45
N ILE A 100 -2.06 10.48 0.87
CA ILE A 100 -3.24 9.66 0.60
C ILE A 100 -4.51 10.29 1.19
N THR A 101 -4.48 10.70 2.46
CA THR A 101 -5.61 11.39 3.10
C THR A 101 -6.01 12.66 2.34
N ASN A 102 -5.04 13.46 1.90
CA ASN A 102 -5.29 14.68 1.14
C ASN A 102 -5.97 14.39 -0.22
N LYS A 103 -5.55 13.32 -0.92
CA LYS A 103 -6.23 12.88 -2.14
C LYS A 103 -7.67 12.48 -1.87
N VAL A 104 -7.92 11.67 -0.84
CA VAL A 104 -9.27 11.20 -0.52
C VAL A 104 -10.21 12.34 -0.13
N ARG A 105 -9.71 13.39 0.54
CA ARG A 105 -10.52 14.58 0.89
C ARG A 105 -11.19 15.24 -0.31
N THR A 106 -10.62 15.11 -1.52
CA THR A 106 -11.24 15.66 -2.74
C THR A 106 -12.55 14.97 -3.14
N LEU A 107 -12.79 13.75 -2.66
CA LEU A 107 -14.02 12.98 -2.87
C LEU A 107 -14.92 12.92 -1.63
N ALA A 108 -14.53 13.56 -0.52
CA ALA A 108 -15.34 13.58 0.69
C ALA A 108 -16.57 14.46 0.48
N VAL A 109 -17.72 13.98 0.95
CA VAL A 109 -18.99 14.72 0.96
C VAL A 109 -19.15 15.42 2.30
N ALA A 110 -19.88 16.53 2.30
CA ALA A 110 -20.17 17.29 3.51
C ALA A 110 -20.83 16.40 4.58
N GLY A 111 -20.36 16.52 5.83
CA GLY A 111 -20.87 15.74 6.97
C GLY A 111 -20.19 14.40 7.18
N GLU A 112 -19.31 13.96 6.27
CA GLU A 112 -18.63 12.69 6.42
C GLU A 112 -17.37 12.75 7.28
N THR A 113 -17.14 11.64 7.98
CA THR A 113 -15.87 11.38 8.66
C THR A 113 -15.06 10.37 7.87
N LEU A 114 -13.80 10.71 7.59
CA LEU A 114 -12.85 9.82 6.93
C LEU A 114 -12.05 9.03 7.96
N THR A 115 -11.91 7.72 7.75
CA THR A 115 -10.99 6.90 8.56
C THR A 115 -9.54 7.14 8.19
N GLN A 116 -8.62 6.64 9.02
CA GLN A 116 -7.20 6.60 8.66
C GLN A 116 -6.99 5.69 7.42
N PRO A 117 -6.07 6.04 6.51
CA PRO A 117 -5.71 5.18 5.39
C PRO A 117 -5.05 3.88 5.84
N VAL A 118 -5.51 2.77 5.27
CA VAL A 118 -4.90 1.44 5.41
C VAL A 118 -4.61 0.87 4.03
N LEU A 119 -3.46 0.23 3.85
CA LEU A 119 -3.20 -0.47 2.59
C LEU A 119 -3.97 -1.80 2.59
N SER A 120 -4.72 -2.07 1.54
CA SER A 120 -5.58 -3.25 1.43
C SER A 120 -5.64 -3.75 -0.01
N TYR A 121 -6.48 -4.75 -0.25
CA TYR A 121 -6.75 -5.31 -1.57
C TYR A 121 -7.99 -4.67 -2.17
N ASP A 122 -7.90 -4.23 -3.42
CA ASP A 122 -9.05 -3.88 -4.23
C ASP A 122 -9.55 -5.13 -4.96
N ARG A 123 -10.51 -5.83 -4.33
CA ARG A 123 -11.22 -7.04 -4.81
C ARG A 123 -10.36 -8.28 -5.07
N SER A 124 -9.06 -8.12 -5.29
CA SER A 124 -8.13 -9.20 -5.62
C SER A 124 -6.81 -9.00 -4.85
N PRO A 125 -6.21 -10.09 -4.32
CA PRO A 125 -4.88 -10.04 -3.71
C PRO A 125 -3.77 -9.47 -4.60
N SER A 126 -3.99 -9.49 -5.92
CA SER A 126 -3.07 -8.92 -6.90
C SER A 126 -3.13 -7.40 -7.01
N ARG A 127 -4.22 -6.77 -6.56
CA ARG A 127 -4.50 -5.33 -6.68
C ARG A 127 -4.40 -4.67 -5.31
N LEU A 128 -3.27 -4.02 -5.03
CA LEU A 128 -3.10 -3.24 -3.81
C LEU A 128 -3.58 -1.82 -4.02
N ALA A 129 -4.31 -1.31 -3.03
CA ALA A 129 -4.80 0.06 -3.00
C ALA A 129 -4.87 0.54 -1.53
N TRP A 130 -4.66 1.83 -1.33
CA TRP A 130 -5.02 2.44 -0.05
C TRP A 130 -6.54 2.53 0.05
N LEU A 131 -7.09 2.07 1.17
CA LEU A 131 -8.50 2.15 1.52
C LEU A 131 -8.69 3.21 2.60
N VAL A 132 -9.64 4.12 2.33
CA VAL A 132 -10.21 5.03 3.32
C VAL A 132 -11.71 4.85 3.30
N LYS A 133 -12.31 4.67 4.48
CA LYS A 133 -13.78 4.63 4.61
C LYS A 133 -14.27 6.03 4.89
N ALA A 134 -15.29 6.46 4.16
CA ALA A 134 -16.07 7.64 4.47
C ALA A 134 -17.38 7.20 5.11
N VAL A 135 -17.70 7.76 6.28
CA VAL A 135 -18.88 7.42 7.08
C VAL A 135 -19.75 8.67 7.21
N ASN A 136 -21.01 8.58 6.77
CA ASN A 136 -21.96 9.68 6.89
C ASN A 136 -22.63 9.72 8.28
N PRO A 137 -23.38 10.79 8.62
CA PRO A 137 -24.09 10.89 9.90
C PRO A 137 -25.07 9.77 10.19
N GLU A 138 -25.62 9.14 9.15
CA GLU A 138 -26.53 7.99 9.22
C GLU A 138 -25.80 6.66 9.43
N GLY A 139 -24.46 6.66 9.47
CA GLY A 139 -23.62 5.47 9.66
C GLY A 139 -23.38 4.64 8.40
N GLN A 140 -23.84 5.09 7.24
CA GLN A 140 -23.55 4.45 5.96
C GLN A 140 -22.08 4.65 5.59
N VAL A 141 -21.47 3.58 5.08
CA VAL A 141 -20.04 3.53 4.78
C VAL A 141 -19.85 3.43 3.27
N ARG A 142 -18.97 4.26 2.71
CA ARG A 142 -18.42 4.02 1.37
C ARG A 142 -16.91 3.87 1.41
N ALA A 143 -16.40 2.96 0.57
CA ALA A 143 -14.99 2.75 0.38
C ALA A 143 -14.44 3.73 -0.67
N ILE A 144 -13.36 4.44 -0.34
CA ILE A 144 -12.58 5.26 -1.26
C ILE A 144 -11.20 4.63 -1.39
N TYR A 145 -10.81 4.35 -2.63
CA TYR A 145 -9.55 3.70 -2.96
C TYR A 145 -8.57 4.69 -3.59
N VAL A 146 -7.29 4.55 -3.27
CA VAL A 146 -6.18 5.29 -3.91
C VAL A 146 -5.11 4.31 -4.37
N THR A 147 -4.77 4.38 -5.66
CA THR A 147 -3.74 3.54 -6.28
C THR A 147 -2.80 4.44 -7.07
N GLY A 148 -1.64 4.74 -6.49
CA GLY A 148 -0.74 5.75 -7.04
C GLY A 148 -1.43 7.12 -7.11
N ASP A 149 -1.45 7.71 -8.29
CA ASP A 149 -2.05 9.02 -8.50
C ASP A 149 -3.58 9.01 -8.60
N TYR A 150 -4.19 7.85 -8.83
CA TYR A 150 -5.61 7.68 -9.08
C TYR A 150 -6.43 7.48 -7.79
N VAL A 151 -7.59 8.14 -7.69
CA VAL A 151 -8.53 8.06 -6.56
C VAL A 151 -9.96 7.84 -7.06
N TYR A 152 -10.70 6.91 -6.43
CA TYR A 152 -12.05 6.53 -6.88
C TYR A 152 -12.88 5.94 -5.73
N VAL A 153 -14.20 5.96 -5.89
CA VAL A 153 -15.15 5.32 -4.97
C VAL A 153 -15.37 3.87 -5.41
N GLY A 154 -15.34 2.93 -4.46
CA GLY A 154 -15.74 1.54 -4.68
C GLY A 154 -17.24 1.43 -4.97
N SER A 155 -17.66 0.44 -5.76
CA SER A 155 -19.09 0.19 -5.99
C SER A 155 -19.72 -0.55 -4.81
N ASP A 156 -20.95 -0.20 -4.45
CA ASP A 156 -21.72 -0.66 -3.26
C ASP A 156 -21.87 -2.19 -3.04
N SER A 157 -21.32 -3.03 -3.92
CA SER A 157 -21.16 -4.47 -3.69
C SER A 157 -20.19 -4.82 -2.54
N ASP A 158 -19.50 -3.81 -1.98
CA ASP A 158 -18.43 -3.96 -0.99
C ASP A 158 -18.94 -4.08 0.47
N ASP A 159 -20.27 -4.07 0.70
CA ASP A 159 -20.89 -4.01 2.04
C ASP A 159 -21.08 -5.38 2.73
N SER A 160 -20.79 -6.50 2.07
CA SER A 160 -21.10 -7.83 2.62
C SER A 160 -20.00 -8.48 3.46
N THR A 161 -18.86 -7.83 3.71
CA THR A 161 -17.75 -8.42 4.50
C THR A 161 -17.09 -7.53 5.53
N ILE A 162 -17.55 -6.29 5.72
CA ILE A 162 -17.02 -5.40 6.77
C ILE A 162 -18.09 -5.14 7.84
N GLY A 163 -18.85 -6.18 8.19
CA GLY A 163 -19.75 -6.19 9.34
C GLY A 163 -19.03 -6.67 10.59
N GLY A 164 -18.23 -5.82 11.21
CA GLY A 164 -17.75 -6.00 12.58
C GLY A 164 -18.35 -4.91 13.44
N SER A 165 -19.47 -5.22 14.09
CA SER A 165 -20.19 -4.33 15.00
C SER A 165 -19.27 -3.77 16.08
N PHE A 166 -19.54 -2.50 16.42
CA PHE A 166 -18.91 -1.66 17.44
C PHE A 166 -18.78 -2.32 18.81
#